data_AF-G5HQK2-F1
#
_entry.id   AF-G5HQK2-F1
#
_cell.length_a   1.000
_cell.length_b   1.000
_cell.length_c   1.000
_cell.angle_alpha   90.00
_cell.angle_beta   90.00
_cell.angle_gamma   90.00
#
_symmetry.space_group_name_H-M   'P 1'
#
loop_
_entity.id
_entity.type
_entity.pdbx_description
1 polymer ?
#
loop_
_entity_poly.entity_id
_entity_poly.type
_entity_poly.pdbx_seq_one_letter_code
_entity_poly.pdbx_strand_id
1 'polypeptide(L)'
;MCKNMDELSTIANQVYELERKKAKKKKEVDDLDAQIKAFKDEMAVYMRKRQKNEIEVDFYKVLYTLFERPQFDSKTFIANEENGKELYEKYSRTIPIQRVTVKLATG
;
A
#
# COMPACT_ATOMS: atom_id res chain seq x y z
N MET A 1 -4.66 8.96 -37.07
CA MET A 1 -3.33 9.58 -37.23
C MET A 1 -3.54 11.06 -37.48
N CYS A 2 -2.76 11.93 -36.82
CA CYS A 2 -2.76 13.37 -37.11
C CYS A 2 -2.37 13.57 -38.58
N LYS A 3 -3.16 14.34 -39.33
CA LYS A 3 -2.97 14.54 -40.76
C LYS A 3 -2.20 15.82 -41.09
N ASN A 4 -2.11 16.75 -40.13
CA ASN A 4 -1.46 18.04 -40.26
C ASN A 4 -0.89 18.51 -38.91
N MET A 5 -0.11 19.60 -38.95
CA MET A 5 0.59 20.15 -37.79
C MET A 5 -0.36 20.73 -36.73
N ASP A 6 -1.51 21.28 -37.14
CA ASP A 6 -2.49 21.87 -36.24
C ASP A 6 -3.21 20.79 -35.40
N GLU A 7 -3.55 19.66 -36.01
CA GLU A 7 -4.06 18.47 -35.32
C GLU A 7 -3.05 17.92 -34.32
N LEU A 8 -1.77 17.85 -34.69
CA LEU A 8 -0.71 17.42 -33.79
C LEU A 8 -0.57 18.35 -32.59
N SER A 9 -0.55 19.67 -32.81
CA SER A 9 -0.48 20.68 -31.75
C SER A 9 -1.67 20.57 -30.78
N THR A 10 -2.88 20.40 -31.31
CA THR A 10 -4.09 20.23 -30.50
C THR A 10 -4.02 18.97 -29.64
N ILE A 11 -3.62 17.84 -30.23
CA ILE A 11 -3.49 16.57 -29.51
C ILE A 11 -2.38 16.64 -28.46
N ALA A 12 -1.23 17.26 -28.78
CA ALA A 12 -0.12 17.43 -27.84
C ALA A 12 -0.54 18.27 -26.62
N ASN A 13 -1.27 19.37 -26.83
CA ASN A 13 -1.81 20.19 -25.75
C ASN A 13 -2.80 19.41 -24.87
N GLN A 14 -3.66 18.59 -25.47
CA GLN A 14 -4.58 17.73 -24.71
C GLN A 14 -3.83 16.69 -23.88
N VAL A 15 -2.80 16.06 -24.43
CA VAL A 15 -1.94 15.10 -23.70
C VAL A 15 -1.28 15.78 -22.51
N TYR A 16 -0.66 16.95 -22.73
CA TYR A 16 0.00 17.71 -21.67
C TYR A 16 -0.96 18.06 -20.52
N GLU A 17 -2.17 18.55 -20.84
CA GLU A 17 -3.17 18.88 -19.83
C GLU A 17 -3.67 17.64 -19.07
N LEU A 18 -3.80 16.50 -19.74
CA LEU A 18 -4.15 15.23 -19.09
C LEU A 18 -3.05 14.73 -18.15
N GLU A 19 -1.78 14.79 -18.58
CA GLU A 19 -0.63 14.41 -17.75
C GLU A 19 -0.52 15.30 -16.52
N ARG A 20 -0.71 16.61 -16.68
CA ARG A 20 -0.73 17.58 -15.57
C ARG A 20 -1.85 17.29 -14.58
N LYS A 21 -3.08 17.03 -15.06
CA LYS A 21 -4.22 16.63 -14.20
C LYS A 21 -3.95 15.32 -13.49
N LYS A 22 -3.39 14.32 -14.17
CA LYS A 22 -3.02 13.02 -13.59
C LYS A 22 -1.97 13.18 -12.49
N ALA A 23 -0.94 14.00 -12.70
CA ALA A 23 0.09 14.27 -11.70
C ALA A 23 -0.49 14.93 -10.45
N LYS A 24 -1.40 15.91 -10.61
CA LYS A 24 -2.09 16.55 -9.47
C LYS A 24 -2.93 15.57 -8.67
N LYS A 25 -3.77 14.77 -9.34
CA LYS A 25 -4.59 13.74 -8.67
C LYS A 25 -3.75 12.68 -7.99
N LYS A 26 -2.61 12.29 -8.59
CA LYS A 26 -1.69 11.35 -7.96
C LYS A 26 -1.17 11.89 -6.63
N LYS A 27 -0.79 13.16 -6.59
CA LYS A 27 -0.36 13.82 -5.34
C LYS A 27 -1.47 13.80 -4.28
N GLU A 28 -2.70 14.13 -4.67
CA GLU A 28 -3.85 14.09 -3.75
C GLU A 28 -4.11 12.67 -3.21
N VAL A 29 -3.96 11.63 -4.06
CA VAL A 29 -4.04 10.23 -3.63
C VAL A 29 -2.92 9.87 -2.67
N ASP A 30 -1.67 10.23 -3.00
CA ASP A 30 -0.50 9.95 -2.15
C ASP A 30 -0.65 10.64 -0.77
N ASP A 31 -1.16 11.87 -0.72
CA ASP A 31 -1.43 12.62 0.51
C ASP A 31 -2.56 11.97 1.35
N LEU A 32 -3.61 11.46 0.71
CA LEU A 32 -4.68 10.71 1.38
C LEU A 32 -4.17 9.38 1.93
N ASP A 33 -3.36 8.65 1.17
CA ASP A 33 -2.77 7.39 1.60
C ASP A 33 -1.84 7.57 2.80
N ALA A 34 -1.06 8.66 2.83
CA ALA A 34 -0.23 9.02 3.98
C ALA A 34 -1.08 9.28 5.24
N GLN A 35 -2.19 10.01 5.12
CA GLN A 35 -3.11 10.27 6.24
C GLN A 35 -3.80 8.99 6.72
N ILE A 36 -4.31 8.17 5.79
CA ILE A 36 -4.95 6.89 6.12
C ILE A 36 -3.97 5.98 6.87
N LYS A 37 -2.70 5.94 6.44
CA LYS A 37 -1.67 5.17 7.12
C LYS A 37 -1.42 5.66 8.55
N ALA A 38 -1.25 6.97 8.73
CA ALA A 38 -1.05 7.56 10.06
C ALA A 38 -2.21 7.20 11.02
N PHE A 39 -3.46 7.36 10.58
CA PHE A 39 -4.61 6.99 11.39
C PHE A 39 -4.70 5.49 11.67
N LYS A 40 -4.37 4.62 10.71
CA LYS A 40 -4.31 3.17 10.95
C LYS A 40 -3.25 2.80 11.99
N ASP A 41 -2.11 3.47 11.99
CA ASP A 41 -1.05 3.23 12.96
C ASP A 41 -1.51 3.64 14.38
N GLU A 42 -2.20 4.77 14.52
CA GLU A 42 -2.81 5.20 15.78
C GLU A 42 -3.87 4.19 16.27
N MET A 43 -4.76 3.76 15.38
CA MET A 43 -5.77 2.73 15.68
C MET A 43 -5.10 1.41 16.11
N ALA A 44 -4.01 1.00 15.46
CA ALA A 44 -3.25 -0.19 15.82
C ALA A 44 -2.61 -0.07 17.22
N VAL A 45 -2.12 1.12 17.61
CA VAL A 45 -1.62 1.36 18.98
C VAL A 45 -2.75 1.20 19.99
N TYR A 46 -3.93 1.74 19.70
CA TYR A 46 -5.09 1.60 20.57
C TYR A 46 -5.58 0.15 20.71
N MET A 47 -5.70 -0.58 19.60
CA MET A 47 -6.12 -1.99 19.58
C MET A 47 -5.13 -2.87 20.35
N ARG A 48 -3.82 -2.64 20.18
CA ARG A 48 -2.77 -3.33 20.96
C ARG A 48 -2.89 -3.10 22.45
N LYS A 49 -3.12 -1.85 22.89
CA LYS A 49 -3.32 -1.52 24.31
C LYS A 49 -4.52 -2.26 24.91
N ARG A 50 -5.58 -2.46 24.14
CA ARG A 50 -6.79 -3.17 24.59
C ARG A 50 -6.73 -4.69 24.42
N GLN A 51 -5.70 -5.22 23.74
CA GLN A 51 -5.59 -6.64 23.38
C GLN A 51 -6.85 -7.20 22.69
N LYS A 52 -7.55 -6.36 21.94
CA LYS A 52 -8.74 -6.73 21.17
C LYS A 52 -8.41 -6.78 19.69
N ASN A 53 -8.81 -7.88 19.05
CA ASN A 53 -8.69 -8.03 17.59
C ASN A 53 -9.85 -7.36 16.85
N GLU A 54 -10.94 -7.06 17.55
CA GLU A 54 -12.14 -6.50 16.97
C GLU A 54 -12.80 -5.53 17.96
N ILE A 55 -13.21 -4.36 17.46
CA ILE A 55 -14.00 -3.37 18.19
C ILE A 55 -15.06 -2.80 17.26
N GLU A 56 -16.32 -2.81 17.70
CA GLU A 56 -17.40 -2.06 17.05
C GLU A 56 -17.42 -0.64 17.60
N VAL A 57 -17.48 0.34 16.70
CA VAL A 57 -17.52 1.77 16.97
C VAL A 57 -18.66 2.34 16.14
N ASP A 58 -19.80 2.60 16.79
CA ASP A 58 -21.04 3.07 16.16
C ASP A 58 -21.47 2.18 14.98
N PHE A 59 -21.32 2.69 13.75
CA PHE A 59 -21.68 2.00 12.50
C PHE A 59 -20.51 1.28 11.84
N TYR A 60 -19.34 1.24 12.49
CA TYR A 60 -18.12 0.66 11.94
C TYR A 60 -17.60 -0.45 12.82
N LYS A 61 -16.94 -1.41 12.17
CA LYS A 61 -16.23 -2.51 12.79
C LYS A 61 -14.75 -2.37 12.45
N VAL A 62 -13.94 -2.20 13.48
CA VAL A 62 -12.49 -2.09 13.39
C VAL A 62 -11.88 -3.46 13.67
N LEU A 63 -11.17 -4.00 12.69
CA LEU A 63 -10.45 -5.26 12.81
C LEU A 63 -8.95 -4.97 12.85
N TYR A 64 -8.30 -5.48 13.89
CA TYR A 64 -6.86 -5.53 14.03
C TYR A 64 -6.38 -6.96 13.87
N THR A 65 -5.47 -7.18 12.93
CA THR A 65 -4.85 -8.48 12.70
C THR A 65 -3.35 -8.33 12.74
N LEU A 66 -2.71 -9.14 13.59
CA LEU A 66 -1.29 -9.37 13.58
C LEU A 66 -1.06 -10.70 12.88
N PHE A 67 -0.31 -10.70 11.79
CA PHE A 67 0.06 -11.94 11.11
C PHE A 67 1.53 -11.90 10.71
N GLU A 68 2.10 -13.09 10.65
CA GLU A 68 3.47 -13.31 10.27
C GLU A 68 3.55 -13.55 8.76
N ARG A 69 4.43 -12.81 8.08
CA ARG A 69 4.69 -13.05 6.66
C ARG A 69 6.18 -13.29 6.46
N PRO A 70 6.58 -14.38 5.76
CA PRO A 70 7.95 -14.53 5.32
C PRO A 70 8.25 -13.44 4.28
N GLN A 71 9.28 -12.66 4.53
CA GLN A 71 9.82 -11.66 3.61
C GLN A 71 11.29 -11.97 3.34
N PHE A 72 11.63 -12.03 2.07
CA PHE A 72 12.99 -12.25 1.62
C PHE A 72 13.89 -11.05 1.94
N ASP A 73 15.00 -11.29 2.62
CA ASP A 73 16.01 -10.29 2.96
C ASP A 73 17.08 -10.22 1.86
N SER A 74 16.85 -9.32 0.89
CA SER A 74 17.77 -9.09 -0.21
C SER A 74 19.13 -8.51 0.21
N LYS A 75 19.23 -7.90 1.41
CA LYS A 75 20.51 -7.34 1.88
C LYS A 75 21.49 -8.42 2.31
N THR A 76 20.96 -9.55 2.80
CA THR A 76 21.78 -10.68 3.23
C THR A 76 21.98 -11.74 2.16
N PHE A 77 21.29 -11.61 1.01
CA PHE A 77 21.35 -12.56 -0.08
C PHE A 77 22.71 -12.55 -0.78
N ILE A 78 23.29 -13.73 -0.98
CA ILE A 78 24.52 -13.92 -1.74
C ILE A 78 24.12 -14.57 -3.08
N ALA A 79 24.40 -13.89 -4.19
CA ALA A 79 24.11 -14.40 -5.52
C ALA A 79 25.17 -15.44 -5.97
N ASN A 80 24.74 -16.46 -6.73
CA ASN A 80 25.56 -17.53 -7.34
C ASN A 80 25.92 -18.76 -6.47
N GLU A 81 25.17 -19.10 -5.43
CA GLU A 81 25.25 -20.42 -4.78
C GLU A 81 24.39 -21.47 -5.52
N GLU A 82 24.85 -22.72 -5.56
CA GLU A 82 24.30 -23.82 -6.41
C GLU A 82 22.84 -24.21 -6.08
N ASN A 83 22.32 -23.88 -4.89
CA ASN A 83 21.00 -24.29 -4.40
C ASN A 83 20.03 -23.12 -4.17
N GLY A 84 19.58 -22.45 -5.24
CA GLY A 84 18.75 -21.24 -5.16
C GLY A 84 17.46 -21.33 -4.31
N LYS A 85 16.84 -22.52 -4.19
CA LYS A 85 15.63 -22.70 -3.37
C LYS A 85 15.91 -22.72 -1.85
N GLU A 86 16.96 -23.41 -1.42
CA GLU A 86 17.37 -23.46 -0.01
C GLU A 86 17.94 -22.11 0.45
N LEU A 87 18.58 -21.36 -0.46
CA LEU A 87 18.96 -19.97 -0.20
C LEU A 87 17.75 -19.09 0.06
N TYR A 88 16.70 -19.17 -0.76
CA TYR A 88 15.53 -18.32 -0.61
C TYR A 88 14.89 -18.49 0.77
N GLU A 89 14.77 -19.72 1.25
CA GLU A 89 14.25 -20.02 2.59
C GLU A 89 15.21 -19.55 3.70
N LYS A 90 16.53 -19.76 3.55
CA LYS A 90 17.57 -19.28 4.48
C LYS A 90 17.56 -17.77 4.68
N TYR A 91 17.26 -17.02 3.62
CA TYR A 91 17.21 -15.55 3.66
C TYR A 91 15.78 -15.00 3.82
N SER A 92 14.77 -15.86 3.97
CA SER A 92 13.41 -15.45 4.30
C SER A 92 13.28 -15.26 5.81
N ARG A 93 12.95 -14.04 6.24
CA ARG A 93 12.67 -13.74 7.65
C ARG A 93 11.19 -13.53 7.85
N THR A 94 10.67 -14.08 8.93
CA THR A 94 9.29 -13.85 9.35
C THR A 94 9.19 -12.46 9.96
N ILE A 95 8.40 -11.58 9.33
CA ILE A 95 8.17 -10.22 9.83
C ILE A 95 6.72 -10.12 10.33
N PRO A 96 6.50 -9.59 11.55
CA PRO A 96 5.16 -9.33 12.03
C PRO A 96 4.57 -8.13 11.28
N ILE A 97 3.48 -8.37 10.57
CA ILE A 97 2.73 -7.34 9.86
C ILE A 97 1.48 -6.99 10.66
N GLN A 98 1.26 -5.70 10.85
CA GLN A 98 0.05 -5.16 11.48
C GLN A 98 -0.91 -4.69 10.41
N ARG A 99 -2.16 -5.12 10.50
CA ARG A 99 -3.22 -4.70 9.57
C ARG A 99 -4.42 -4.20 10.36
N VAL A 100 -4.81 -2.96 10.07
CA VAL A 100 -6.07 -2.37 10.52
C VAL A 100 -7.01 -2.26 9.34
N THR A 101 -8.21 -2.82 9.49
CA THR A 101 -9.30 -2.73 8.51
C THR A 101 -10.52 -2.13 9.19
N VAL A 102 -11.14 -1.16 8.55
CA VAL A 102 -12.42 -0.59 8.98
C VAL A 102 -13.47 -1.03 7.97
N LYS A 103 -14.55 -1.64 8.45
CA LYS A 103 -15.70 -2.04 7.65
C LYS A 103 -16.96 -1.44 8.25
N LEU A 104 -18.02 -1.34 7.46
CA LEU A 104 -19.33 -1.06 8.03
C LEU A 104 -19.74 -2.24 8.92
N ALA A 105 -20.29 -1.94 10.09
CA ALA A 105 -20.97 -2.91 10.93
C ALA A 105 -22.30 -3.24 10.23
N THR A 106 -22.28 -4.26 9.37
CA THR A 106 -23.54 -4.91 8.96
C THR A 106 -24.17 -5.47 10.24
N GLY A 107 -25.36 -4.96 10.57
CA GLY A 107 -26.20 -5.48 11.66
C GLY A 107 -26.66 -6.91 11.39
#